data_AF-A0A9J6CHP0-F1
#
_entry.id   AF-A0A9J6CHP0-F1
#
_cell.length_a   1.000
_cell.length_b   1.000
_cell.length_c   1.000
_cell.angle_alpha   90.00
_cell.angle_beta   90.00
_cell.angle_gamma   90.00
#
_symmetry.space_group_name_H-M   'P 1'
#
loop_
_entity.id
_entity.type
_entity.pdbx_description
1 polymer ?
#
loop_
_entity_poly.entity_id
_entity_poly.type
_entity_poly.pdbx_seq_one_letter_code
_entity_poly.pdbx_strand_id
1 'polypeptide(L)'
;MVYGVENHGLTYQTTAPTCVRRESLSAVTCENFNSANLIHSQISTTTTTSGRKRSSNTIITADGCNIDLSGLTREERRRRRRATQKYRTAHATRERIRVEAFNVAFSELRKLLPTLPPDKKLSKIEILKLAICYISYLNHVLEAP
;
A
#
# COMPACT_ATOMS: atom_id res chain seq x y z
N MET A 1 -33.09 -6.42 40.45
CA MET A 1 -32.56 -7.60 39.74
C MET A 1 -31.49 -7.11 38.79
N VAL A 2 -30.24 -7.47 39.07
CA VAL A 2 -29.05 -7.08 38.32
C VAL A 2 -28.84 -8.13 37.24
N TYR A 3 -28.91 -7.77 35.96
CA TYR A 3 -28.42 -8.64 34.90
C TYR A 3 -26.96 -8.29 34.64
N GLY A 4 -26.07 -9.08 35.23
CA GLY A 4 -24.65 -9.07 34.91
C GLY A 4 -24.44 -9.65 33.52
N VAL A 5 -23.72 -8.89 32.68
CA VAL A 5 -23.16 -9.40 31.43
C VAL A 5 -21.65 -9.41 31.62
N GLU A 6 -21.14 -10.60 31.93
CA GLU A 6 -19.71 -10.91 31.96
C GLU A 6 -19.13 -10.63 30.57
N ASN A 7 -18.49 -9.47 30.41
CA ASN A 7 -17.70 -9.16 29.23
C ASN A 7 -16.35 -9.85 29.39
N HIS A 8 -16.27 -11.10 28.96
CA HIS A 8 -14.99 -11.75 28.71
C HIS A 8 -14.26 -10.96 27.60
N GLY A 9 -13.14 -10.35 27.98
CA GLY A 9 -12.32 -9.52 27.11
C GLY A 9 -11.86 -10.26 25.86
N LEU A 10 -12.29 -9.76 24.70
CA LEU A 10 -11.69 -10.12 23.43
C LEU A 10 -10.31 -9.47 23.35
N THR A 11 -9.29 -10.26 23.67
CA THR A 11 -7.90 -9.90 23.42
C THR A 11 -7.66 -9.95 21.92
N TYR A 12 -7.42 -8.81 21.29
CA TYR A 12 -6.94 -8.75 19.91
C TYR A 12 -5.49 -9.23 19.88
N GLN A 13 -5.28 -10.53 19.71
CA GLN A 13 -3.96 -11.10 19.47
C GLN A 13 -3.52 -10.72 18.05
N THR A 14 -2.61 -9.75 17.94
CA THR A 14 -1.78 -9.58 16.74
C THR A 14 -0.77 -10.73 16.72
N THR A 15 -1.05 -11.76 15.94
CA THR A 15 -0.05 -12.76 15.57
C THR A 15 0.72 -12.25 14.35
N ALA A 16 2.05 -12.24 14.46
CA ALA A 16 2.94 -11.87 13.38
C ALA A 16 2.72 -12.78 12.15
N PRO A 17 2.85 -12.27 10.91
CA PRO A 17 2.68 -13.11 9.73
C PRO A 17 3.83 -14.13 9.72
N THR A 18 3.48 -15.40 9.89
CA THR A 18 4.37 -16.52 9.64
C THR A 18 4.70 -16.54 8.14
N CYS A 19 6.00 -16.55 7.83
CA CYS A 19 6.51 -16.73 6.47
C CYS A 19 6.15 -18.15 6.00
N VAL A 20 5.01 -18.29 5.30
CA VAL A 20 4.66 -19.56 4.67
C VAL A 20 5.47 -19.69 3.38
N ARG A 21 6.26 -20.74 3.34
CA ARG A 21 7.10 -21.23 2.25
C ARG A 21 6.31 -21.24 0.94
N ARG A 22 6.88 -20.59 -0.08
CA ARG A 22 6.34 -20.47 -1.44
C ARG A 22 6.19 -21.86 -2.08
N GLU A 23 4.98 -22.42 -2.02
CA GLU A 23 4.61 -23.54 -2.89
C GLU A 23 4.18 -23.01 -4.26
N SER A 24 4.58 -23.78 -5.28
CA SER A 24 4.47 -23.50 -6.69
C SER A 24 3.01 -23.42 -7.14
N LEU A 25 2.50 -22.20 -7.33
CA LEU A 25 1.35 -21.97 -8.21
C LEU A 25 1.82 -21.17 -9.42
N SER A 26 1.45 -21.70 -10.58
CA SER A 26 1.83 -21.32 -11.93
C SER A 26 1.85 -19.81 -12.16
N ALA A 27 2.84 -19.38 -12.94
CA ALA A 27 2.94 -18.04 -13.48
C ALA A 27 1.69 -17.74 -14.32
N VAL A 28 0.68 -17.13 -13.69
CA VAL A 28 -0.24 -16.26 -14.41
C VAL A 28 0.63 -15.11 -14.87
N THR A 29 1.01 -15.15 -16.15
CA THR A 29 1.67 -14.05 -16.82
C THR A 29 0.84 -12.81 -16.57
N CYS A 30 1.35 -11.90 -15.74
CA CYS A 30 0.81 -10.57 -15.52
C CYS A 30 1.08 -9.72 -16.76
N GLU A 31 0.49 -10.13 -17.88
CA GLU A 31 0.46 -9.33 -19.10
C GLU A 31 -0.76 -8.40 -19.01
N ASN A 32 -0.48 -7.11 -19.10
CA ASN A 32 -1.39 -5.98 -19.22
C ASN A 32 -2.18 -5.50 -17.98
N PHE A 33 -1.43 -5.09 -16.95
CA PHE A 33 -1.80 -3.85 -16.25
C PHE A 33 -0.66 -2.85 -16.43
N ASN A 34 -0.78 -1.98 -17.43
CA ASN A 34 0.17 -0.92 -17.78
C ASN A 34 0.30 0.18 -16.70
N SER A 35 0.07 -0.12 -15.42
CA SER A 35 0.23 0.85 -14.32
C SER A 35 1.69 1.13 -13.96
N ALA A 36 2.64 0.25 -14.30
CA ALA A 36 4.06 0.56 -14.12
C ALA A 36 4.49 1.77 -14.97
N ASN A 37 3.89 1.94 -16.16
CA ASN A 37 4.21 3.03 -17.07
C ASN A 37 3.49 4.34 -16.75
N LEU A 38 2.28 4.30 -16.19
CA LEU A 38 1.55 5.53 -15.79
C LEU A 38 2.17 6.20 -14.56
N ILE A 39 2.66 5.41 -13.59
CA ILE A 39 3.35 5.93 -12.40
C ILE A 39 4.76 6.46 -12.78
N HIS A 40 5.40 5.93 -13.83
CA HIS A 40 6.71 6.39 -14.28
C HIS A 40 6.68 7.74 -15.02
N SER A 41 5.57 8.08 -15.68
CA SER A 41 5.47 9.31 -16.48
C SER A 41 5.52 10.60 -15.65
N GLN A 42 5.03 10.57 -14.40
CA GLN A 42 5.00 11.76 -13.53
C GLN A 42 6.11 11.80 -12.45
N ILE A 43 6.94 10.76 -12.36
CA ILE A 43 8.13 10.71 -11.49
C ILE A 43 9.40 10.83 -12.34
N SER A 44 9.42 11.76 -13.30
CA SER A 44 10.65 12.21 -13.95
C SER A 44 11.45 13.10 -12.97
N THR A 45 11.84 12.55 -11.82
CA THR A 45 12.92 13.08 -10.98
C THR A 45 13.73 11.90 -10.43
N THR A 46 14.85 11.63 -11.10
CA THR A 46 16.04 10.93 -10.56
C THR A 46 15.94 9.43 -10.23
N THR A 47 15.66 8.58 -11.21
CA THR A 47 16.28 7.25 -11.24
C THR A 47 17.71 7.36 -11.78
N THR A 48 18.60 8.00 -11.01
CA THR A 48 20.03 7.77 -11.21
C THR A 48 20.31 6.33 -10.83
N THR A 49 20.67 5.53 -11.82
CA THR A 49 21.30 4.20 -11.71
C THR A 49 22.65 4.32 -10.99
N SER A 50 22.65 4.64 -9.70
CA SER A 50 23.88 4.63 -8.89
C SER A 50 24.01 3.27 -8.22
N GLY A 51 25.06 2.53 -8.56
CA GLY A 51 25.35 1.18 -8.10
C GLY A 51 25.19 0.96 -6.59
N ARG A 52 24.96 -0.30 -6.20
CA ARG A 52 24.89 -0.77 -4.81
C ARG A 52 26.21 -0.44 -4.07
N LYS A 53 26.35 0.78 -3.54
CA LYS A 53 27.40 1.11 -2.58
C LYS A 53 27.05 0.45 -1.25
N ARG A 54 27.99 -0.37 -0.76
CA ARG A 54 27.95 -1.08 0.52
C ARG A 54 27.38 -0.17 1.62
N SER A 55 26.51 -0.74 2.47
CA SER A 55 25.96 -0.10 3.67
C SER A 55 27.11 0.39 4.56
N SER A 56 27.55 1.63 4.33
CA SER A 56 28.55 2.28 5.17
C SER A 56 27.95 2.45 6.57
N ASN A 57 28.73 2.17 7.62
CA ASN A 57 28.30 2.26 9.02
C ASN A 57 28.17 3.71 9.51
N THR A 58 27.91 4.66 8.61
CA THR A 58 27.91 6.09 8.87
C THR A 58 26.58 6.68 8.42
N ILE A 59 25.92 7.42 9.30
CA ILE A 59 24.74 8.24 8.96
C ILE A 59 25.21 9.68 8.81
N ILE A 60 24.85 10.29 7.68
CA ILE A 60 25.00 11.73 7.46
C ILE A 60 23.71 12.38 7.93
N THR A 61 23.79 13.21 8.96
CA THR A 61 22.67 14.03 9.46
C THR A 61 22.50 15.28 8.60
N ALA A 62 21.40 16.01 8.81
CA ALA A 62 21.09 17.23 8.06
C ALA A 62 22.19 18.31 8.22
N ASP A 63 22.91 18.30 9.34
CA ASP A 63 23.99 19.25 9.65
C ASP A 63 25.35 18.80 9.10
N GLY A 64 25.38 17.73 8.28
CA GLY A 64 26.59 17.22 7.63
C GLY A 64 27.54 16.43 8.55
N CYS A 65 27.22 16.25 9.84
CA CYS A 65 28.05 15.46 10.74
C CYS A 65 27.90 13.95 10.47
N ASN A 66 29.05 13.26 10.42
CA ASN A 66 29.14 11.82 10.19
C ASN A 66 29.04 11.09 11.53
N ILE A 67 27.92 10.41 11.78
CA ILE A 67 27.76 9.60 12.98
C ILE A 67 28.23 8.17 12.66
N ASP A 68 29.31 7.73 13.31
CA ASP A 68 29.73 6.33 13.29
C ASP A 68 28.78 5.46 14.14
N LEU A 69 28.28 4.37 13.56
CA LEU A 69 27.38 3.40 14.21
C LEU A 69 28.10 2.11 14.62
N SER A 70 29.43 2.08 14.60
CA SER A 70 30.28 0.90 14.87
C SER A 70 30.13 0.32 16.28
N GLY A 71 29.77 1.13 17.29
CA GLY A 71 29.57 0.68 18.69
C GLY A 71 28.13 0.48 19.15
N LEU A 72 27.13 0.65 18.27
CA LEU A 72 25.72 0.65 18.65
C LEU A 72 25.09 -0.74 18.50
N THR A 73 24.15 -1.04 19.39
CA THR A 73 23.32 -2.25 19.26
C THR A 73 22.56 -2.24 17.92
N ARG A 74 22.19 -3.43 17.43
CA ARG A 74 21.42 -3.58 16.17
C ARG A 74 20.13 -2.75 16.19
N GLU A 75 19.48 -2.65 17.34
CA GLU A 75 18.24 -1.89 17.51
C GLU A 75 18.50 -0.39 17.46
N GLU A 76 19.54 0.10 18.14
CA GLU A 76 19.91 1.51 18.12
C GLU A 76 20.32 1.96 16.70
N ARG A 77 21.02 1.11 15.95
CA ARG A 77 21.32 1.35 14.53
C ARG A 77 20.06 1.46 13.67
N ARG A 78 19.03 0.66 13.93
CA ARG A 78 17.74 0.73 13.22
C ARG A 78 16.99 2.01 13.55
N ARG A 79 16.93 2.38 14.82
CA ARG A 79 16.28 3.62 15.29
C ARG A 79 16.92 4.84 14.63
N ARG A 80 18.24 4.97 14.68
CA ARG A 80 18.97 6.08 14.03
C ARG A 80 18.73 6.14 12.52
N ARG A 81 18.74 4.99 11.82
CA ARG A 81 18.42 4.94 10.39
C ARG A 81 17.01 5.46 10.10
N ARG A 82 16.01 5.02 10.87
CA ARG A 82 14.61 5.46 10.72
C ARG A 82 14.42 6.94 11.03
N ALA A 83 15.24 7.49 11.93
CA ALA A 83 15.25 8.92 12.27
C ALA A 83 15.94 9.80 11.21
N THR A 84 16.59 9.23 10.19
CA THR A 84 17.17 10.04 9.10
C THR A 84 16.08 10.63 8.21
N GLN A 85 16.28 11.87 7.76
CA GLN A 85 15.38 12.50 6.80
C GLN A 85 15.27 11.67 5.51
N LYS A 86 16.39 11.13 5.02
CA LYS A 86 16.43 10.25 3.83
C LYS A 86 15.53 9.03 3.98
N TYR A 87 15.51 8.38 5.15
CA TYR A 87 14.62 7.25 5.39
C TYR A 87 13.16 7.69 5.40
N ARG A 88 12.84 8.77 6.13
CA ARG A 88 11.47 9.31 6.20
C ARG A 88 10.93 9.69 4.84
N THR A 89 11.69 10.44 4.05
CA THR A 89 11.29 10.86 2.69
C THR A 89 11.11 9.66 1.78
N ALA A 90 12.06 8.72 1.76
CA ALA A 90 11.95 7.50 0.95
C ALA A 90 10.74 6.62 1.36
N HIS A 91 10.38 6.60 2.65
CA HIS A 91 9.18 5.89 3.11
C HIS A 91 7.90 6.62 2.70
N ALA A 92 7.84 7.95 2.89
CA ALA A 92 6.71 8.77 2.48
C ALA A 92 6.45 8.69 0.97
N THR A 93 7.50 8.74 0.14
CA THR A 93 7.38 8.58 -1.32
C THR A 93 6.82 7.21 -1.68
N ARG A 94 7.31 6.13 -1.07
CA ARG A 94 6.79 4.78 -1.31
C ARG A 94 5.32 4.65 -0.95
N GLU A 95 4.92 5.23 0.18
CA GLU A 95 3.54 5.19 0.61
C GLU A 95 2.63 6.02 -0.30
N ARG A 96 3.09 7.20 -0.76
CA ARG A 96 2.37 7.99 -1.76
C ARG A 96 2.13 7.19 -3.03
N ILE A 97 3.15 6.52 -3.56
CA ILE A 97 3.03 5.67 -4.76
C ILE A 97 2.01 4.54 -4.53
N ARG A 98 2.07 3.89 -3.37
CA ARG A 98 1.14 2.80 -3.01
C ARG A 98 -0.31 3.30 -3.01
N VAL A 99 -0.57 4.46 -2.41
CA VAL A 99 -1.90 5.08 -2.32
C VAL A 99 -2.37 5.58 -3.69
N GLU A 100 -1.47 6.12 -4.51
CA GLU A 100 -1.77 6.55 -5.88
C GLU A 100 -2.18 5.36 -6.76
N ALA A 101 -1.43 4.25 -6.71
CA ALA A 101 -1.78 3.03 -7.41
C ALA A 101 -3.17 2.51 -6.99
N PHE A 102 -3.47 2.54 -5.68
CA PHE A 102 -4.80 2.22 -5.17
C PHE A 102 -5.88 3.16 -5.73
N ASN A 103 -5.63 4.47 -5.75
CA ASN A 103 -6.60 5.45 -6.23
C ASN A 103 -6.83 5.32 -7.75
N VAL A 104 -5.80 4.99 -8.55
CA VAL A 104 -5.95 4.72 -9.99
C VAL A 104 -6.89 3.53 -10.21
N ALA A 105 -6.68 2.41 -9.51
CA ALA A 105 -7.58 1.26 -9.60
C ALA A 105 -9.03 1.62 -9.20
N PHE A 106 -9.17 2.49 -8.20
CA PHE A 106 -10.46 3.00 -7.75
C PHE A 106 -11.16 3.88 -8.80
N SER A 107 -10.40 4.71 -9.52
CA SER A 107 -10.88 5.51 -10.64
C SER A 107 -11.28 4.66 -11.83
N GLU A 108 -10.54 3.59 -12.15
CA GLU A 108 -10.93 2.65 -13.20
C GLU A 108 -12.24 1.93 -12.86
N LEU A 109 -12.40 1.46 -11.62
CA LEU A 109 -13.66 0.89 -11.15
C LEU A 109 -14.83 1.88 -11.31
N ARG A 110 -14.63 3.16 -10.94
CA ARG A 110 -15.66 4.22 -11.04
C ARG A 110 -16.19 4.40 -12.46
N LYS A 111 -15.35 4.25 -13.49
CA LYS A 111 -15.76 4.40 -14.90
C LYS A 111 -16.75 3.34 -15.37
N LEU A 112 -16.70 2.15 -14.76
CA LEU A 112 -17.59 1.03 -15.08
C LEU A 112 -18.95 1.13 -14.40
N LEU A 113 -19.10 2.02 -13.41
CA LEU A 113 -20.31 2.11 -12.61
C LEU A 113 -21.35 3.04 -13.26
N PRO A 114 -22.61 2.59 -13.40
CA PRO A 114 -23.67 3.41 -13.95
C PRO A 114 -24.07 4.52 -12.96
N THR A 115 -24.02 5.78 -13.39
CA THR A 115 -24.47 6.93 -12.59
C THR A 115 -25.21 7.98 -13.42
N LEU A 116 -26.19 8.63 -12.79
CA LEU A 116 -26.89 9.79 -13.35
C LEU A 116 -26.69 10.99 -12.39
N PRO A 117 -26.06 12.10 -12.80
CA PRO A 117 -25.34 12.31 -14.07
C PRO A 117 -24.01 11.50 -14.15
N PRO A 118 -23.42 11.32 -15.34
CA PRO A 118 -22.22 10.47 -15.53
C PRO A 118 -20.99 10.97 -14.75
N ASP A 119 -20.92 12.27 -14.47
CA ASP A 119 -19.85 12.95 -13.74
C ASP A 119 -20.09 13.04 -12.22
N LYS A 120 -21.12 12.36 -11.70
CA LYS A 120 -21.40 12.33 -10.26
C LYS A 120 -20.16 11.94 -9.45
N LYS A 121 -19.74 12.78 -8.51
CA LYS A 121 -18.65 12.43 -7.59
C LYS A 121 -19.14 11.39 -6.59
N LEU A 122 -18.50 10.22 -6.58
CA LEU A 122 -18.78 9.14 -5.62
C LEU A 122 -17.64 9.04 -4.61
N SER A 123 -17.99 8.86 -3.34
CA SER A 123 -17.06 8.50 -2.29
C SER A 123 -16.57 7.05 -2.43
N LYS A 124 -15.51 6.69 -1.69
CA LYS A 124 -14.95 5.33 -1.75
C LYS A 124 -15.98 4.26 -1.37
N ILE A 125 -16.76 4.51 -0.33
CA ILE A 125 -17.78 3.58 0.12
C ILE A 125 -18.93 3.44 -0.88
N GLU A 126 -19.34 4.54 -1.53
CA GLU A 126 -20.40 4.50 -2.54
C GLU A 126 -19.99 3.69 -3.77
N ILE A 127 -18.75 3.85 -4.24
CA ILE A 127 -18.21 3.06 -5.36
C ILE A 127 -18.26 1.56 -5.03
N LEU A 128 -17.83 1.16 -3.82
CA LEU A 128 -17.86 -0.26 -3.42
C LEU A 128 -19.29 -0.80 -3.35
N LYS A 129 -20.21 -0.07 -2.72
CA LYS A 129 -21.62 -0.47 -2.62
C LYS A 129 -22.26 -0.58 -4.01
N LEU A 130 -22.03 0.40 -4.87
CA LEU A 130 -22.60 0.42 -6.22
C LEU A 130 -22.02 -0.69 -7.10
N ALA A 131 -20.73 -1.00 -6.97
CA ALA A 131 -20.11 -2.13 -7.67
C ALA A 131 -20.75 -3.46 -7.28
N ILE A 132 -20.96 -3.70 -5.98
CA ILE A 132 -21.63 -4.91 -5.49
C ILE A 132 -23.05 -4.99 -6.05
N CYS A 133 -23.84 -3.91 -5.94
CA CYS A 133 -25.20 -3.88 -6.47
C CYS A 133 -25.23 -4.09 -7.98
N TYR A 134 -24.28 -3.53 -8.72
CA TYR A 134 -24.25 -3.61 -10.18
C TYR A 134 -23.90 -5.02 -10.66
N ILE A 135 -22.93 -5.70 -10.03
CA ILE A 135 -22.63 -7.11 -10.31
C ILE A 135 -23.89 -7.96 -10.07
N SER A 136 -24.56 -7.80 -8.93
CA SER A 136 -25.80 -8.54 -8.62
C SER A 136 -26.91 -8.27 -9.63
N TYR A 137 -27.07 -7.02 -10.06
CA TYR A 137 -28.04 -6.64 -11.09
C TYR A 137 -27.75 -7.34 -12.42
N LEU A 138 -26.50 -7.31 -12.88
CA LEU A 138 -26.13 -7.97 -14.13
C LEU A 138 -26.35 -9.49 -14.07
N ASN A 139 -26.03 -10.14 -12.95
CA ASN A 139 -26.32 -11.57 -12.77
C ASN A 139 -27.82 -11.86 -12.87
N HIS A 140 -28.68 -11.05 -12.24
CA HIS A 140 -30.12 -11.22 -12.34
C HIS A 140 -30.63 -11.06 -13.78
N VAL A 141 -30.10 -10.10 -14.54
CA VAL A 141 -30.45 -9.90 -15.95
C VAL A 141 -30.03 -11.10 -16.81
N LEU A 142 -28.90 -11.74 -16.50
CA LEU A 142 -28.40 -12.91 -17.24
C LEU A 142 -29.15 -14.21 -16.89
N GLU A 143 -29.72 -14.31 -15.69
CA GLU A 143 -30.49 -15.47 -15.22
C GLU A 143 -32.00 -15.37 -15.54
N ALA A 144 -32.48 -14.19 -15.96
CA ALA A 144 -33.86 -14.01 -16.36
C ALA A 144 -34.16 -14.81 -17.66
N PRO A 145 -35.23 -15.63 -17.68
CA PRO A 145 -35.58 -16.49 -18.82
C PRO A 145 -36.04 -15.71 -20.06
#